data_AF-A0A0E9MRH5-F1
#
_entry.id   AF-A0A0E9MRH5-F1
#
_cell.length_a   1.000
_cell.length_b   1.000
_cell.length_c   1.000
_cell.angle_alpha   90.00
_cell.angle_beta   90.00
_cell.angle_gamma   90.00
#
_symmetry.space_group_name_H-M   'P 1'
#
loop_
_entity.id
_entity.type
_entity.pdbx_description
1 polymer ?
#
loop_
_entity_poly.entity_id
_entity_poly.type
_entity_poly.pdbx_seq_one_letter_code
_entity_poly.pdbx_strand_id
1 'polypeptide(L)'
;MAKFFANLKAVIAVSVVLLVIVMFVLHRDKMVGDYWRSFFLFLHVLGGIMWIGLLYYFNFVQTPIMPRVPAELKPGVSKYIAPEALFWFRWGAIWTLVTGLIVAGTPWPGRDPYVAEALTFQPPYRVIGTGMWLAIIMAANVWFVIWPNQKRVLGLVAADDASKARSATIGLIASRTNTLLSIPMLYCMVTQAYLAV
;
A
#
# COMPACT_ATOMS: atom_id res chain seq x y z
N MET A 1 -24.37 -21.18 -2.74
CA MET A 1 -23.43 -20.56 -1.79
C MET A 1 -21.97 -20.71 -2.23
N ALA A 2 -21.43 -21.94 -2.36
CA ALA A 2 -20.02 -22.16 -2.74
C ALA A 2 -19.61 -21.50 -4.08
N LYS A 3 -20.45 -21.58 -5.13
CA LYS A 3 -20.18 -20.94 -6.44
C LYS A 3 -20.04 -19.41 -6.37
N PHE A 4 -20.74 -18.76 -5.43
CA PHE A 4 -20.65 -17.31 -5.24
C PHE A 4 -19.31 -16.94 -4.59
N PHE A 5 -18.97 -17.56 -3.46
CA PHE A 5 -17.74 -17.26 -2.73
C PHE A 5 -16.46 -17.69 -3.48
N ALA A 6 -16.55 -18.65 -4.41
CA ALA A 6 -15.46 -18.98 -5.32
C ALA A 6 -15.19 -17.88 -6.38
N ASN A 7 -16.15 -16.98 -6.63
CA ASN A 7 -16.01 -15.89 -7.58
C ASN A 7 -15.73 -14.58 -6.84
N LEU A 8 -14.44 -14.25 -6.69
CA LEU A 8 -14.00 -13.03 -6.01
C LEU A 8 -14.64 -11.75 -6.57
N LYS A 9 -14.85 -11.67 -7.91
CA LYS A 9 -15.48 -10.48 -8.51
C LYS A 9 -16.92 -10.31 -8.06
N ALA A 10 -17.67 -11.41 -7.97
CA ALA A 10 -19.04 -11.39 -7.46
C ALA A 10 -19.07 -11.00 -5.97
N VAL A 11 -18.15 -11.54 -5.17
CA VAL A 11 -18.01 -11.18 -3.75
C VAL A 11 -17.72 -9.69 -3.59
N ILE A 12 -16.74 -9.16 -4.33
CA ILE A 12 -16.40 -7.73 -4.29
C ILE A 12 -17.60 -6.88 -4.74
N ALA A 13 -18.30 -7.25 -5.82
CA ALA A 13 -19.45 -6.50 -6.30
C ALA A 13 -20.55 -6.41 -5.22
N VAL A 14 -20.88 -7.52 -4.56
CA VAL A 14 -21.83 -7.52 -3.45
C VAL A 14 -21.31 -6.69 -2.27
N SER A 15 -20.03 -6.80 -1.91
CA SER A 15 -19.43 -5.98 -0.85
C SER A 15 -19.52 -4.48 -1.14
N VAL A 16 -19.35 -4.05 -2.39
CA VAL A 16 -19.53 -2.65 -2.80
C VAL A 16 -21.00 -2.24 -2.71
N VAL A 17 -21.94 -3.08 -3.16
CA VAL A 17 -23.38 -2.80 -3.02
C VAL A 17 -23.76 -2.66 -1.55
N LEU A 18 -23.28 -3.56 -0.69
CA LEU A 18 -23.50 -3.47 0.76
C LEU A 18 -22.91 -2.20 1.35
N LEU A 19 -21.70 -1.80 0.95
CA LEU A 19 -21.10 -0.52 1.36
C LEU A 19 -22.01 0.65 0.97
N VAL A 20 -22.48 0.69 -0.28
CA VAL A 20 -23.38 1.74 -0.77
C VAL A 20 -24.69 1.76 0.04
N ILE A 21 -25.29 0.60 0.31
CA ILE A 21 -26.50 0.50 1.15
C ILE A 21 -26.22 1.06 2.55
N VAL A 22 -25.15 0.64 3.21
CA VAL A 22 -24.77 1.15 4.55
C VAL A 22 -24.61 2.66 4.52
N MET A 23 -23.93 3.18 3.49
CA MET A 23 -23.73 4.62 3.30
C MET A 23 -25.09 5.34 3.18
N PHE A 24 -26.00 4.93 2.29
CA PHE A 24 -27.28 5.61 2.10
C PHE A 24 -28.27 5.41 3.25
N VAL A 25 -28.26 4.25 3.92
CA VAL A 25 -29.18 3.98 5.03
C VAL A 25 -28.76 4.72 6.29
N LEU A 26 -27.45 4.74 6.61
CA LEU A 26 -26.97 5.30 7.88
C LEU A 26 -26.47 6.73 7.77
N HIS A 27 -25.97 7.14 6.59
CA HIS A 27 -25.27 8.42 6.43
C HIS A 27 -25.92 9.38 5.42
N ARG A 28 -27.07 9.05 4.82
CA ARG A 28 -27.73 9.86 3.76
C ARG A 28 -27.69 11.37 4.00
N ASP A 29 -28.17 11.82 5.14
CA ASP A 29 -28.33 13.24 5.45
C ASP A 29 -27.01 13.91 5.86
N LYS A 30 -25.91 13.13 5.92
CA LYS A 30 -24.55 13.56 6.24
C LYS A 30 -23.61 13.50 5.04
N MET A 31 -24.05 13.06 3.85
CA MET A 31 -23.23 12.95 2.63
C MET A 31 -22.91 14.30 1.96
N VAL A 32 -22.47 15.28 2.75
CA VAL A 32 -22.13 16.63 2.29
C VAL A 32 -20.82 17.07 2.92
N GLY A 33 -20.15 18.06 2.31
CA GLY A 33 -18.95 18.67 2.86
C GLY A 33 -17.84 17.68 3.21
N ASP A 34 -17.47 17.63 4.48
CA ASP A 34 -16.36 16.88 5.06
C ASP A 34 -16.56 15.36 5.08
N TYR A 35 -17.77 14.87 4.82
CA TYR A 35 -18.04 13.44 4.67
C TYR A 35 -17.09 12.74 3.68
N TRP A 36 -16.83 13.41 2.55
CA TRP A 36 -16.01 12.84 1.49
C TRP A 36 -14.55 12.68 1.92
N ARG A 37 -14.04 13.55 2.81
CA ARG A 37 -12.72 13.35 3.42
C ARG A 37 -12.66 12.03 4.20
N SER A 38 -13.66 11.75 5.03
CA SER A 38 -13.74 10.48 5.79
C SER A 38 -13.83 9.27 4.87
N PHE A 39 -14.59 9.39 3.78
CA PHE A 39 -14.68 8.34 2.77
C PHE A 39 -13.31 8.08 2.10
N PHE A 40 -12.58 9.12 1.71
CA PHE A 40 -11.23 8.97 1.17
C PHE A 40 -10.23 8.46 2.20
N LEU A 41 -10.38 8.80 3.48
CA LEU A 41 -9.59 8.22 4.57
C LEU A 41 -9.84 6.72 4.70
N PHE A 42 -11.10 6.28 4.59
CA PHE A 42 -11.44 4.86 4.52
C PHE A 42 -10.75 4.17 3.32
N LEU A 43 -10.82 4.77 2.13
CA LEU A 43 -10.13 4.24 0.95
C LEU A 43 -8.61 4.23 1.11
N HIS A 44 -8.04 5.22 1.78
CA HIS A 44 -6.62 5.30 2.12
C HIS A 44 -6.20 4.15 3.04
N VAL A 45 -6.99 3.87 4.08
CA VAL A 45 -6.75 2.74 4.99
C VAL A 45 -6.82 1.41 4.23
N LEU A 46 -7.82 1.21 3.36
CA LEU A 46 -7.90 0.01 2.53
C LEU A 46 -6.67 -0.17 1.62
N GLY A 47 -6.22 0.92 1.00
CA GLY A 47 -4.98 0.94 0.22
C GLY A 47 -3.76 0.58 1.06
N GLY A 48 -3.63 1.20 2.23
CA GLY A 48 -2.52 1.00 3.15
C GLY A 48 -2.44 -0.46 3.62
N ILE A 49 -3.60 -1.08 3.91
CA ILE A 49 -3.69 -2.50 4.25
C ILE A 49 -3.17 -3.37 3.09
N MET A 50 -3.62 -3.11 1.86
CA MET A 50 -3.15 -3.86 0.69
C MET A 50 -1.64 -3.69 0.48
N TRP A 51 -1.15 -2.46 0.54
CA TRP A 51 0.24 -2.14 0.29
C TRP A 51 1.18 -2.68 1.38
N ILE A 52 0.98 -2.27 2.63
CA ILE A 52 1.86 -2.65 3.74
C ILE A 52 1.64 -4.11 4.14
N GLY A 53 0.42 -4.62 4.02
CA GLY A 53 0.14 -6.05 4.22
C GLY A 53 0.95 -6.93 3.27
N LEU A 54 1.00 -6.58 1.98
CA LEU A 54 1.82 -7.32 1.01
C LEU A 54 3.33 -7.12 1.24
N LEU A 55 3.77 -5.92 1.64
CA LEU A 55 5.15 -5.70 2.07
C LEU A 55 5.56 -6.68 3.17
N TYR A 56 4.69 -6.85 4.17
CA TYR A 56 4.95 -7.73 5.30
C TYR A 56 4.84 -9.20 4.90
N TYR A 57 3.89 -9.57 4.06
CA TYR A 57 3.86 -10.91 3.46
C TYR A 57 5.20 -11.25 2.78
N PHE A 58 5.76 -10.34 1.96
CA PHE A 58 7.02 -10.59 1.28
C PHE A 58 8.20 -10.76 2.25
N ASN A 59 8.30 -9.93 3.28
CA ASN A 59 9.49 -9.87 4.13
C ASN A 59 9.43 -10.83 5.34
N PHE A 60 8.26 -11.10 5.87
CA PHE A 60 8.07 -11.96 7.04
C PHE A 60 7.68 -13.40 6.67
N VAL A 61 7.08 -13.62 5.50
CA VAL A 61 6.57 -14.95 5.10
C VAL A 61 7.29 -15.48 3.87
N GLN A 62 7.11 -14.85 2.70
CA GLN A 62 7.57 -15.42 1.42
C GLN A 62 9.09 -15.50 1.36
N THR A 63 9.81 -14.38 1.54
CA THR A 63 11.27 -14.36 1.38
C THR A 63 12.00 -15.30 2.36
N PRO A 64 11.67 -15.34 3.67
CA PRO A 64 12.31 -16.25 4.61
C PRO A 64 12.06 -17.73 4.32
N ILE A 65 10.89 -18.09 3.76
CA ILE A 65 10.57 -19.50 3.48
C ILE A 65 11.17 -20.00 2.17
N MET A 66 11.34 -19.15 1.15
CA MET A 66 11.81 -19.56 -0.19
C MET A 66 13.09 -20.41 -0.23
N PRO A 67 14.12 -20.20 0.62
CA PRO A 67 15.30 -21.06 0.66
C PRO A 67 14.99 -22.50 1.07
N ARG A 68 13.94 -22.71 1.88
CA ARG A 68 13.50 -24.02 2.40
C ARG A 68 12.51 -24.73 1.46
N VAL A 69 11.99 -24.05 0.44
CA VAL A 69 11.05 -24.63 -0.52
C VAL A 69 11.82 -25.55 -1.49
N PRO A 70 11.37 -26.80 -1.73
CA PRO A 70 11.95 -27.69 -2.74
C PRO A 70 12.01 -27.04 -4.13
N ALA A 71 13.07 -27.32 -4.89
CA ALA A 71 13.38 -26.61 -6.14
C ALA A 71 12.25 -26.73 -7.18
N GLU A 72 11.61 -27.88 -7.24
CA GLU A 72 10.48 -28.21 -8.10
C GLU A 72 9.20 -27.41 -7.77
N LEU A 73 9.06 -26.92 -6.53
CA LEU A 73 7.89 -26.13 -6.09
C LEU A 73 8.11 -24.61 -6.23
N LYS A 74 9.38 -24.14 -6.26
CA LYS A 74 9.71 -22.71 -6.39
C LYS A 74 9.03 -22.02 -7.58
N PRO A 75 8.93 -22.64 -8.78
CA PRO A 75 8.22 -22.04 -9.91
C PRO A 75 6.74 -21.75 -9.63
N GLY A 76 6.08 -22.51 -8.76
CA GLY A 76 4.71 -22.25 -8.34
C GLY A 76 4.57 -20.85 -7.71
N VAL A 77 5.52 -20.48 -6.86
CA VAL A 77 5.56 -19.16 -6.23
C VAL A 77 6.05 -18.10 -7.22
N SER A 78 7.19 -18.32 -7.87
CA SER A 78 7.84 -17.28 -8.67
C SER A 78 7.13 -16.99 -10.00
N LYS A 79 6.41 -17.95 -10.60
CA LYS A 79 5.70 -17.73 -11.87
C LYS A 79 4.24 -17.31 -11.69
N TYR A 80 3.58 -17.68 -10.59
CA TYR A 80 2.13 -17.48 -10.46
C TYR A 80 1.75 -16.59 -9.27
N ILE A 81 2.36 -16.78 -8.10
CA ILE A 81 1.94 -16.05 -6.88
C ILE A 81 2.65 -14.70 -6.78
N ALA A 82 3.97 -14.68 -6.88
CA ALA A 82 4.79 -13.48 -6.68
C ALA A 82 4.46 -12.36 -7.69
N PRO A 83 4.26 -12.63 -9.00
CA PRO A 83 3.89 -11.57 -9.95
C PRO A 83 2.56 -10.90 -9.60
N GLU A 84 1.55 -11.67 -9.20
CA GLU A 84 0.24 -11.16 -8.80
C GLU A 84 0.32 -10.35 -7.50
N ALA A 85 1.03 -10.86 -6.50
CA ALA A 85 1.25 -10.13 -5.26
C ALA A 85 2.00 -8.81 -5.53
N LEU A 86 3.00 -8.80 -6.42
CA LEU A 86 3.74 -7.59 -6.79
C LEU A 86 2.88 -6.60 -7.60
N PHE A 87 1.89 -7.07 -8.37
CA PHE A 87 0.92 -6.19 -9.00
C PHE A 87 0.13 -5.41 -7.96
N TRP A 88 -0.52 -6.11 -7.03
CA TRP A 88 -1.33 -5.49 -5.98
C TRP A 88 -0.50 -4.63 -5.03
N PHE A 89 0.73 -5.04 -4.72
CA PHE A 89 1.66 -4.26 -3.92
C PHE A 89 1.98 -2.89 -4.53
N ARG A 90 2.29 -2.88 -5.85
CA ARG A 90 2.65 -1.65 -6.57
C ARG A 90 1.48 -0.69 -6.70
N TRP A 91 0.32 -1.20 -7.09
CA TRP A 91 -0.87 -0.37 -7.28
C TRP A 91 -1.53 0.02 -5.96
N GLY A 92 -1.44 -0.83 -4.93
CA GLY A 92 -1.79 -0.47 -3.56
C GLY A 92 -0.99 0.72 -3.06
N ALA A 93 0.31 0.80 -3.37
CA ALA A 93 1.15 1.95 -3.03
C ALA A 93 0.64 3.25 -3.65
N ILE A 94 0.36 3.24 -4.96
CA ILE A 94 -0.17 4.41 -5.67
C ILE A 94 -1.55 4.81 -5.15
N TRP A 95 -2.44 3.84 -4.97
CA TRP A 95 -3.77 4.08 -4.42
C TRP A 95 -3.70 4.74 -3.04
N THR A 96 -2.83 4.24 -2.17
CA THR A 96 -2.61 4.80 -0.82
C THR A 96 -2.11 6.23 -0.90
N LEU A 97 -1.12 6.52 -1.75
CA LEU A 97 -0.62 7.89 -1.91
C LEU A 97 -1.67 8.85 -2.45
N VAL A 98 -2.39 8.47 -3.51
CA VAL A 98 -3.42 9.32 -4.13
C VAL A 98 -4.53 9.63 -3.14
N THR A 99 -5.09 8.60 -2.50
CA THR A 99 -6.15 8.78 -1.50
C THR A 99 -5.68 9.56 -0.28
N GLY A 100 -4.42 9.37 0.16
CA GLY A 100 -3.84 10.13 1.26
C GLY A 100 -3.63 11.62 0.94
N LEU A 101 -3.20 11.93 -0.28
CA LEU A 101 -3.11 13.30 -0.77
C LEU A 101 -4.49 13.95 -0.89
N ILE A 102 -5.51 13.20 -1.30
CA ILE A 102 -6.90 13.69 -1.29
C ILE A 102 -7.32 14.02 0.15
N VAL A 103 -7.08 13.14 1.11
CA VAL A 103 -7.41 13.39 2.53
C VAL A 103 -6.73 14.65 3.05
N ALA A 104 -5.44 14.84 2.77
CA ALA A 104 -4.69 16.03 3.19
C ALA A 104 -5.10 17.30 2.42
N GLY A 105 -5.59 17.15 1.19
CA GLY A 105 -6.07 18.23 0.32
C GLY A 105 -7.54 18.62 0.57
N THR A 106 -8.27 17.86 1.38
CA THR A 106 -9.66 18.15 1.72
C THR A 106 -9.77 18.73 3.13
N PRO A 107 -10.58 19.79 3.33
CA PRO A 107 -10.80 20.38 4.64
C PRO A 107 -11.55 19.42 5.59
N TRP A 108 -11.40 19.66 6.89
CA TRP A 108 -12.14 19.03 7.98
C TRP A 108 -12.66 20.12 8.93
N PRO A 109 -13.75 19.92 9.69
CA PRO A 109 -14.19 20.91 10.66
C PRO A 109 -13.05 21.35 11.58
N GLY A 110 -12.70 22.64 11.50
CA GLY A 110 -11.61 23.24 12.27
C GLY A 110 -10.19 23.01 11.71
N ARG A 111 -10.02 22.46 10.50
CA ARG A 111 -8.72 22.33 9.82
C ARG A 111 -8.81 22.54 8.31
N ASP A 112 -7.99 23.46 7.83
CA ASP A 112 -7.76 23.67 6.40
C ASP A 112 -6.99 22.49 5.77
N PRO A 113 -7.03 22.34 4.43
CA PRO A 113 -6.11 21.47 3.72
C PRO A 113 -4.66 21.76 4.12
N TYR A 114 -3.85 20.72 4.25
CA TYR A 114 -2.52 20.83 4.86
C TYR A 114 -1.41 20.16 4.05
N VAL A 115 -1.64 19.91 2.76
CA VAL A 115 -0.66 19.22 1.89
C VAL A 115 0.68 19.96 1.86
N ALA A 116 0.65 21.28 1.65
CA ALA A 116 1.87 22.08 1.53
C ALA A 116 2.60 22.14 2.88
N GLU A 117 1.86 22.38 3.95
CA GLU A 117 2.33 22.48 5.31
C GLU A 117 2.97 21.17 5.79
N ALA A 118 2.33 20.03 5.52
CA ALA A 118 2.88 18.72 5.86
C ALA A 118 4.16 18.43 5.05
N LEU A 119 4.14 18.64 3.73
CA LEU A 119 5.31 18.36 2.89
C LEU A 119 6.48 19.31 3.12
N THR A 120 6.25 20.46 3.74
CA THR A 120 7.28 21.45 4.13
C THR A 120 7.55 21.47 5.64
N PHE A 121 7.02 20.51 6.40
CA PHE A 121 7.26 20.34 7.85
C PHE A 121 6.88 21.56 8.71
N GLN A 122 5.80 22.24 8.34
CA GLN A 122 5.24 23.33 9.14
C GLN A 122 4.47 22.78 10.35
N PRO A 123 4.52 23.44 11.53
CA PRO A 123 3.60 23.16 12.62
C PRO A 123 2.13 23.37 12.19
N PRO A 124 1.16 22.56 12.69
CA PRO A 124 1.31 21.36 13.53
C PRO A 124 1.49 20.04 12.73
N TYR A 125 1.86 20.11 11.45
CA TYR A 125 1.84 18.98 10.51
C TYR A 125 3.19 18.28 10.32
N ARG A 126 4.18 18.58 11.16
CA ARG A 126 5.52 17.97 11.07
C ARG A 126 5.48 16.44 11.10
N VAL A 127 4.72 15.86 12.02
CA VAL A 127 4.70 14.40 12.24
C VAL A 127 4.04 13.69 11.06
N ILE A 128 2.85 14.12 10.64
CA ILE A 128 2.21 13.56 9.44
C ILE A 128 3.04 13.80 8.18
N GLY A 129 3.69 14.96 8.06
CA GLY A 129 4.63 15.28 6.98
C GLY A 129 5.80 14.30 6.89
N THR A 130 6.40 13.94 8.02
CA THR A 130 7.44 12.90 8.09
C THR A 130 6.89 11.56 7.61
N GLY A 131 5.69 11.16 8.06
CA GLY A 131 5.03 9.95 7.57
C GLY A 131 4.81 9.98 6.05
N MET A 132 4.31 11.09 5.52
CA MET A 132 4.05 11.27 4.09
C MET A 132 5.33 11.12 3.26
N TRP A 133 6.43 11.75 3.67
CA TRP A 133 7.70 11.64 2.97
C TRP A 133 8.26 10.22 3.00
N LEU A 134 8.20 9.53 4.15
CA LEU A 134 8.61 8.14 4.24
C LEU A 134 7.79 7.25 3.29
N ALA A 135 6.47 7.45 3.24
CA ALA A 135 5.61 6.73 2.31
C ALA A 135 5.94 7.05 0.83
N ILE A 136 6.16 8.32 0.47
CA ILE A 136 6.53 8.72 -0.89
C ILE A 136 7.85 8.08 -1.32
N ILE A 137 8.86 8.11 -0.46
CA ILE A 137 10.16 7.45 -0.70
C ILE A 137 9.97 5.95 -0.90
N MET A 138 9.20 5.31 -0.03
CA MET A 138 8.90 3.88 -0.13
C MET A 138 8.18 3.54 -1.42
N ALA A 139 7.18 4.31 -1.85
CA ALA A 139 6.46 4.10 -3.10
C ALA A 139 7.35 4.30 -4.33
N ALA A 140 8.23 5.32 -4.31
CA ALA A 140 9.25 5.50 -5.33
C ALA A 140 10.19 4.27 -5.38
N ASN A 141 10.65 3.78 -4.23
CA ASN A 141 11.47 2.57 -4.15
C ASN A 141 10.73 1.34 -4.72
N VAL A 142 9.41 1.20 -4.49
CA VAL A 142 8.58 0.15 -5.09
C VAL A 142 8.64 0.18 -6.62
N TRP A 143 8.41 1.34 -7.22
CA TRP A 143 8.26 1.46 -8.67
C TRP A 143 9.58 1.53 -9.43
N PHE A 144 10.58 2.19 -8.86
CA PHE A 144 11.84 2.48 -9.55
C PHE A 144 12.97 1.52 -9.20
N VAL A 145 12.92 0.83 -8.05
CA VAL A 145 13.98 -0.10 -7.64
C VAL A 145 13.46 -1.53 -7.53
N ILE A 146 12.43 -1.78 -6.72
CA ILE A 146 11.91 -3.14 -6.49
C ILE A 146 11.38 -3.71 -7.80
N TRP A 147 10.46 -3.02 -8.47
CA TRP A 147 9.80 -3.56 -9.66
C TRP A 147 10.74 -3.89 -10.82
N PRO A 148 11.69 -3.01 -11.25
CA PRO A 148 12.60 -3.34 -12.33
C PRO A 148 13.51 -4.54 -12.02
N ASN A 149 13.94 -4.68 -10.77
CA ASN A 149 14.74 -5.83 -10.35
C ASN A 149 13.90 -7.10 -10.26
N GLN A 150 12.67 -7.03 -9.73
CA GLN A 150 11.75 -8.17 -9.68
C GLN A 150 11.41 -8.69 -11.08
N LYS A 151 11.24 -7.81 -12.08
CA LYS A 151 11.04 -8.24 -13.48
C LYS A 151 12.16 -9.16 -13.97
N ARG A 152 13.42 -8.88 -13.63
CA ARG A 152 14.56 -9.73 -14.01
C ARG A 152 14.59 -11.03 -13.22
N VAL A 153 14.39 -10.95 -11.90
CA VAL A 153 14.38 -12.11 -10.99
C VAL A 153 13.29 -13.12 -11.37
N LEU A 154 12.11 -12.63 -11.75
CA LEU A 154 10.96 -13.45 -12.14
C LEU A 154 11.02 -13.91 -13.61
N GLY A 155 12.05 -13.50 -14.35
CA GLY A 155 12.21 -13.85 -15.77
C GLY A 155 11.20 -13.17 -16.70
N LEU A 156 10.54 -12.09 -16.26
CA LEU A 156 9.65 -11.27 -17.10
C LEU A 156 10.43 -10.45 -18.14
N VAL A 157 11.72 -10.23 -17.88
CA VAL A 157 12.67 -9.59 -18.81
C VAL A 157 13.91 -10.48 -18.90
N ALA A 158 14.43 -10.65 -20.11
CA ALA A 158 15.65 -11.40 -20.35
C ALA A 158 16.84 -10.80 -19.58
N ALA A 159 17.56 -11.65 -18.85
CA ALA A 159 18.76 -11.30 -18.10
C ALA A 159 19.60 -12.57 -17.91
N ASP A 160 20.93 -12.43 -17.95
CA ASP A 160 21.86 -13.50 -17.58
C ASP A 160 21.78 -13.81 -16.07
N ASP A 161 22.40 -14.92 -15.66
CA ASP A 161 22.30 -15.40 -14.28
C ASP A 161 23.02 -14.50 -13.27
N ALA A 162 24.12 -13.85 -13.66
CA ALA A 162 24.83 -12.90 -12.80
C ALA A 162 23.97 -11.65 -12.54
N SER A 163 23.32 -11.14 -13.58
CA SER A 163 22.38 -10.03 -13.53
C SER A 163 21.15 -10.36 -12.68
N LYS A 164 20.59 -11.57 -12.81
CA LYS A 164 19.49 -12.04 -11.96
C LYS A 164 19.88 -12.13 -10.49
N ALA A 165 21.05 -12.69 -10.18
CA ALA A 165 21.55 -12.78 -8.81
C ALA A 165 21.74 -11.38 -8.20
N ARG A 166 22.35 -10.45 -8.94
CA ARG A 166 22.49 -9.05 -8.50
C ARG A 166 21.14 -8.38 -8.27
N SER A 167 20.18 -8.56 -9.18
CA SER A 167 18.83 -8.02 -9.03
C SER A 167 18.08 -8.63 -7.83
N ALA A 168 18.30 -9.90 -7.51
CA ALA A 168 17.73 -10.51 -6.32
C ALA A 168 18.27 -9.85 -5.04
N THR A 169 19.57 -9.61 -4.96
CA THR A 169 20.20 -8.91 -3.82
C THR A 169 19.69 -7.47 -3.68
N ILE A 170 19.64 -6.71 -4.78
CA ILE A 170 19.12 -5.33 -4.77
C ILE A 170 17.64 -5.33 -4.36
N GLY A 171 16.84 -6.23 -4.92
CA GLY A 171 15.43 -6.37 -4.59
C GLY A 171 15.20 -6.69 -3.12
N LEU A 172 16.03 -7.57 -2.54
CA LEU A 172 15.98 -7.90 -1.11
C LEU A 172 16.27 -6.69 -0.23
N ILE A 173 17.37 -5.98 -0.51
CA ILE A 173 17.77 -4.78 0.25
C ILE A 173 16.66 -3.74 0.15
N ALA A 174 16.21 -3.41 -1.06
CA ALA A 174 15.17 -2.42 -1.28
C ALA A 174 13.85 -2.77 -0.56
N SER A 175 13.44 -4.04 -0.59
CA SER A 175 12.23 -4.51 0.11
C SER A 175 12.36 -4.38 1.64
N ARG A 176 13.54 -4.71 2.19
CA ARG A 176 13.83 -4.56 3.62
C ARG A 176 13.95 -3.10 4.04
N THR A 177 14.49 -2.22 3.19
CA THR A 177 14.45 -0.78 3.41
C THR A 177 13.01 -0.29 3.55
N ASN A 178 12.10 -0.71 2.66
CA ASN A 178 10.68 -0.38 2.83
C ASN A 178 10.10 -0.92 4.13
N THR A 179 10.46 -2.14 4.55
CA THR A 179 10.01 -2.68 5.85
C THR A 179 10.50 -1.82 7.02
N LEU A 180 11.78 -1.46 7.02
CA LEU A 180 12.39 -0.60 8.03
C LEU A 180 11.70 0.77 8.10
N LEU A 181 11.43 1.40 6.95
CA LEU A 181 10.77 2.71 6.89
C LEU A 181 9.28 2.64 7.21
N SER A 182 8.62 1.50 6.96
CA SER A 182 7.17 1.35 7.16
C SER A 182 6.75 1.54 8.62
N ILE A 183 7.59 1.11 9.57
CA ILE A 183 7.28 1.17 11.01
C ILE A 183 7.20 2.62 11.51
N PRO A 184 8.27 3.46 11.38
CA PRO A 184 8.17 4.87 11.76
C PRO A 184 7.17 5.64 10.91
N MET A 185 7.00 5.28 9.62
CA MET A 185 5.97 5.86 8.77
C MET A 185 4.57 5.67 9.36
N LEU A 186 4.19 4.43 9.69
CA LEU A 186 2.89 4.11 10.29
C LEU A 186 2.69 4.82 11.64
N TYR A 187 3.74 4.85 12.47
CA TYR A 187 3.71 5.57 13.74
C TYR A 187 3.37 7.06 13.54
N CYS A 188 4.05 7.73 12.62
CA CYS A 188 3.78 9.12 12.25
C CYS A 188 2.33 9.32 11.77
N MET A 189 1.82 8.42 10.92
CA MET A 189 0.46 8.51 10.39
C MET A 189 -0.60 8.41 11.49
N VAL A 190 -0.44 7.48 12.43
CA VAL A 190 -1.41 7.22 13.50
C VAL A 190 -1.37 8.31 14.58
N THR A 191 -0.17 8.76 14.95
CA THR A 191 0.01 9.68 16.09
C THR A 191 -0.33 11.13 15.78
N GLN A 192 -0.41 11.53 14.50
CA GLN A 192 -0.84 12.89 14.14
C GLN A 192 -2.20 13.26 14.74
N ALA A 193 -3.15 12.32 14.78
CA ALA A 193 -4.49 12.59 15.32
C ALA A 193 -4.43 13.00 16.80
N TYR A 194 -3.48 12.44 17.56
CA TYR A 194 -3.24 12.78 18.95
C TYR A 194 -2.47 14.10 19.12
N LEU A 195 -1.48 14.36 18.26
CA LEU A 195 -0.59 15.51 18.37
C LEU A 195 -1.16 16.81 17.79
N ALA A 196 -2.22 16.71 16.98
CA ALA A 196 -2.88 17.85 16.36
C ALA A 196 -4.15 18.29 17.12
N VAL A 197 -4.28 17.84 18.38
CA VAL A 197 -5.27 18.36 19.35
C VAL A 197 -4.74 19.63 19.97
#